data_AF-A0A6L7MC11-F1
#
_entry.id   AF-A0A6L7MC11-F1
#
_cell.length_a   1.000
_cell.length_b   1.000
_cell.length_c   1.000
_cell.angle_alpha   90.00
_cell.angle_beta   90.00
_cell.angle_gamma   90.00
#
_symmetry.space_group_name_H-M   'P 1'
#
loop_
_entity.id
_entity.type
_entity.pdbx_description
1 polymer ?
#
loop_
_entity_poly.entity_id
_entity_poly.type
_entity_poly.pdbx_seq_one_letter_code
_entity_poly.pdbx_strand_id
1 'polypeptide(L)'
;MVTIQELAQYTDTLLQADRFQDYCPNGLQVEGRETIREIVTGVTASQALLEAACLRKADAVLVHHGYFWKNEDPRITGIKRARLAMLLQNNINLLAYHLPLDVHPDIGNNAQLGRLLGIQSDGVLPAREQVGCVSYGHLEPTPAEAFKARIDATLQRNCTHVDAGPDRITTVGWCTG
;
A
#
# COMPACT_ATOMS: atom_id res chain seq x y z
N MET A 1 19.61 -1.75 -15.97
CA MET A 1 19.21 -0.45 -15.39
C MET A 1 18.07 0.05 -16.23
N VAL A 2 17.06 0.63 -15.62
CA VAL A 2 15.87 1.16 -16.31
C VAL A 2 15.77 2.65 -16.06
N THR A 3 15.07 3.38 -16.92
CA THR A 3 14.74 4.78 -16.65
C THR A 3 13.60 4.89 -15.64
N ILE A 4 13.46 6.04 -15.00
CA ILE A 4 12.32 6.30 -14.11
C ILE A 4 10.99 6.26 -14.88
N GLN A 5 10.97 6.70 -16.14
CA GLN A 5 9.78 6.64 -16.99
C GLN A 5 9.39 5.18 -17.32
N GLU A 6 10.37 4.31 -17.62
CA GLU A 6 10.13 2.89 -17.84
C GLU A 6 9.58 2.20 -16.58
N LEU A 7 10.16 2.49 -15.42
CA LEU A 7 9.71 1.94 -14.14
C LEU A 7 8.29 2.39 -13.79
N ALA A 8 8.00 3.68 -13.94
CA ALA A 8 6.67 4.24 -13.69
C ALA A 8 5.64 3.62 -14.64
N GLN A 9 5.91 3.62 -15.96
CA GLN A 9 5.01 3.08 -16.96
C GLN A 9 4.74 1.58 -16.75
N TYR A 10 5.78 0.81 -16.41
CA TYR A 10 5.62 -0.61 -16.08
C TYR A 10 4.69 -0.80 -14.89
N THR A 11 4.91 -0.02 -13.82
CA THR A 11 4.16 -0.16 -12.57
C THR A 11 2.72 0.33 -12.72
N ASP A 12 2.49 1.42 -13.47
CA ASP A 12 1.16 1.92 -13.83
C ASP A 12 0.37 0.86 -14.61
N THR A 13 1.04 0.15 -15.52
CA THR A 13 0.43 -0.89 -16.35
C THR A 13 0.13 -2.15 -15.54
N LEU A 14 1.08 -2.57 -14.68
CA LEU A 14 0.92 -3.70 -13.79
C LEU A 14 -0.26 -3.50 -12.84
N LEU A 15 -0.38 -2.31 -12.26
CA LEU A 15 -1.40 -1.98 -11.27
C LEU A 15 -2.69 -1.41 -11.89
N GLN A 16 -2.70 -1.14 -13.20
CA GLN A 16 -3.81 -0.49 -13.91
C GLN A 16 -4.24 0.82 -13.21
N ALA A 17 -3.26 1.65 -12.88
CA ALA A 17 -3.44 2.81 -12.00
C ALA A 17 -4.45 3.84 -12.52
N ASP A 18 -4.64 3.91 -13.84
CA ASP A 18 -5.57 4.78 -14.55
C ASP A 18 -7.06 4.47 -14.26
N ARG A 19 -7.35 3.26 -13.76
CA ARG A 19 -8.72 2.84 -13.39
C ARG A 19 -9.23 3.46 -12.10
N PHE A 20 -8.38 4.18 -11.36
CA PHE A 20 -8.66 4.62 -10.00
C PHE A 20 -8.77 6.14 -9.90
N GLN A 21 -9.87 6.62 -9.31
CA GLN A 21 -9.99 7.99 -8.85
C GLN A 21 -9.61 8.05 -7.37
N ASP A 22 -8.32 8.28 -7.13
CA ASP A 22 -7.71 8.11 -5.82
C ASP A 22 -7.65 9.43 -5.02
N TYR A 23 -7.27 9.32 -3.75
CA TYR A 23 -7.05 10.41 -2.82
C TYR A 23 -5.65 11.02 -2.96
N CYS A 24 -4.74 10.41 -3.70
CA CYS A 24 -3.43 10.96 -4.05
C CYS A 24 -3.03 10.57 -5.48
N PRO A 25 -2.07 11.26 -6.11
CA PRO A 25 -1.51 10.83 -7.39
C PRO A 25 -0.82 9.46 -7.24
N ASN A 26 -1.27 8.49 -8.02
CA ASN A 26 -0.55 7.23 -8.22
C ASN A 26 0.56 7.43 -9.26
N GLY A 27 1.70 6.74 -9.09
CA GLY A 27 2.88 6.85 -9.94
C GLY A 27 4.00 7.71 -9.36
N LEU A 28 4.79 8.32 -10.24
CA LEU A 28 5.90 9.22 -9.87
C LEU A 28 5.36 10.51 -9.24
N GLN A 29 5.70 10.74 -7.97
CA GLN A 29 5.27 11.89 -7.20
C GLN A 29 6.36 12.97 -7.05
N VAL A 30 7.62 12.57 -6.90
CA VAL A 30 8.77 13.48 -6.83
C VAL A 30 9.85 12.93 -7.76
N GLU A 31 10.23 13.74 -8.74
CA GLU A 31 11.26 13.38 -9.71
C GLU A 31 12.66 13.56 -9.10
N GLY A 32 13.52 12.58 -9.35
CA GLY A 32 14.93 12.54 -9.00
C GLY A 32 15.79 12.26 -10.23
N ARG A 33 16.73 11.34 -10.12
CA ARG A 33 17.60 10.96 -11.25
C ARG A 33 16.90 10.04 -12.25
N GLU A 34 17.33 10.11 -13.51
CA GLU A 34 16.75 9.32 -14.61
C GLU A 34 17.00 7.81 -14.49
N THR A 35 18.23 7.38 -14.22
CA THR A 35 18.60 5.96 -14.21
C THR A 35 18.38 5.33 -12.84
N ILE A 36 17.64 4.22 -12.81
CA ILE A 36 17.34 3.46 -11.58
C ILE A 36 18.14 2.16 -11.53
N ARG A 37 18.83 1.94 -10.42
CA ARG A 37 19.61 0.74 -10.08
C ARG A 37 19.19 0.17 -8.73
N GLU A 38 18.90 1.02 -7.75
CA GLU A 38 18.51 0.61 -6.40
C GLU A 38 17.19 1.26 -5.99
N ILE A 39 16.24 0.42 -5.57
CA ILE A 39 14.92 0.82 -5.09
C ILE A 39 14.81 0.43 -3.62
N VAL A 40 14.43 1.38 -2.78
CA VAL A 40 14.03 1.11 -1.39
C VAL A 40 12.50 1.18 -1.29
N THR A 41 11.88 0.24 -0.58
CA THR A 41 10.43 0.20 -0.43
C THR A 41 10.01 0.33 1.02
N GLY A 42 8.76 0.75 1.23
CA GLY A 42 8.15 0.80 2.56
C GLY A 42 6.66 1.14 2.48
N VAL A 43 5.94 1.03 3.60
CA VAL A 43 4.50 1.33 3.61
C VAL A 43 4.24 2.81 3.37
N THR A 44 5.04 3.70 3.96
CA THR A 44 4.84 5.15 3.91
C THR A 44 6.14 5.87 3.62
N ALA A 45 6.08 6.94 2.81
CA ALA A 45 7.17 7.89 2.59
C ALA A 45 7.42 8.74 3.86
N SER A 46 7.87 8.08 4.92
CA SER A 46 8.19 8.67 6.21
C SER A 46 9.61 9.21 6.22
N GLN A 47 9.89 10.13 7.15
CA GLN A 47 11.25 10.69 7.32
C GLN A 47 12.30 9.59 7.54
N ALA A 48 11.99 8.60 8.38
CA ALA A 48 12.87 7.46 8.66
C ALA A 48 13.12 6.58 7.42
N LEU A 49 12.10 6.36 6.58
CA LEU A 49 12.28 5.61 5.32
C LEU A 49 13.21 6.37 4.37
N LEU A 50 13.04 7.70 4.25
CA LEU A 50 13.89 8.52 3.39
C LEU A 50 15.33 8.55 3.88
N GLU A 51 15.55 8.59 5.19
CA GLU A 51 16.90 8.50 5.79
C GLU A 51 17.54 7.14 5.46
N ALA A 52 16.80 6.05 5.61
CA ALA A 52 17.28 4.72 5.22
C ALA A 52 17.60 4.63 3.71
N ALA A 53 16.76 5.22 2.86
CA ALA A 53 16.98 5.27 1.42
C ALA A 53 18.25 6.07 1.06
N CYS A 54 18.51 7.19 1.73
CA CYS A 54 19.73 7.96 1.57
C CYS A 54 20.98 7.17 2.00
N LEU A 55 20.91 6.48 3.14
CA LEU A 55 22.01 5.62 3.61
C LEU A 55 22.33 4.49 2.63
N ARG A 56 21.29 3.94 1.99
CA ARG A 56 21.42 2.93 0.92
C ARG A 56 21.82 3.51 -0.43
N LYS A 57 21.85 4.84 -0.58
CA LYS A 57 22.07 5.53 -1.87
C LYS A 57 21.05 5.11 -2.93
N ALA A 58 19.81 4.89 -2.52
CA ALA A 58 18.72 4.51 -3.41
C ALA A 58 18.52 5.55 -4.52
N ASP A 59 18.13 5.09 -5.70
CA ASP A 59 17.75 5.96 -6.82
C ASP A 59 16.25 6.26 -6.82
N ALA A 60 15.46 5.36 -6.23
CA ALA A 60 14.02 5.51 -6.04
C ALA A 60 13.54 4.93 -4.71
N VAL A 61 12.45 5.52 -4.21
CA VAL A 61 11.64 5.01 -3.11
C VAL A 61 10.25 4.68 -3.64
N LEU A 62 9.78 3.46 -3.41
CA LEU A 62 8.44 3.00 -3.83
C LEU A 62 7.59 2.66 -2.60
N VAL A 63 6.45 3.34 -2.46
CA VAL A 63 5.60 3.22 -1.27
C VAL A 63 4.14 3.03 -1.59
N HIS A 64 3.37 2.63 -0.58
CA HIS A 64 1.91 2.64 -0.65
C HIS A 64 1.35 4.05 -0.36
N HIS A 65 1.77 4.65 0.77
CA HIS A 65 1.38 6.00 1.16
C HIS A 65 2.43 7.05 0.80
N GLY A 66 2.17 7.77 -0.30
CA GLY A 66 2.95 8.93 -0.75
C GLY A 66 2.49 10.26 -0.14
N TYR A 67 2.63 11.33 -0.93
CA TYR A 67 2.22 12.70 -0.63
C TYR A 67 1.08 13.15 -1.55
N PHE A 68 0.71 14.42 -1.50
CA PHE A 68 -0.26 15.06 -2.41
C PHE A 68 -1.69 14.56 -2.23
N TRP A 69 -2.05 14.28 -0.97
CA TRP A 69 -3.40 13.88 -0.60
C TRP A 69 -4.41 14.98 -0.89
N LYS A 70 -5.58 14.61 -1.40
CA LYS A 70 -6.67 15.52 -1.72
C LYS A 70 -7.03 16.35 -0.49
N ASN A 71 -7.17 17.67 -0.69
CA ASN A 71 -7.46 18.66 0.35
C ASN A 71 -6.34 18.91 1.38
N GLU A 72 -5.13 18.40 1.17
CA GLU A 72 -4.01 18.78 2.04
C GLU A 72 -3.55 20.24 1.80
N ASP A 73 -2.91 20.85 2.79
CA ASP A 73 -2.28 22.16 2.62
C ASP A 73 -1.12 22.07 1.62
N PRO A 74 -1.17 22.81 0.49
CA PRO A 74 -0.14 22.73 -0.55
C PRO A 74 1.19 23.40 -0.14
N ARG A 75 1.21 24.20 0.94
CA ARG A 75 2.42 24.91 1.37
C ARG A 75 3.49 23.94 1.86
N ILE A 76 4.72 24.14 1.39
CA ILE A 76 5.87 23.31 1.76
C ILE A 76 6.52 23.88 3.02
N THR A 77 6.00 23.49 4.18
CA THR A 77 6.51 23.89 5.49
C THR A 77 6.66 22.67 6.42
N GLY A 78 7.35 22.84 7.55
CA GLY A 78 7.53 21.78 8.56
C GLY A 78 8.03 20.45 7.97
N ILE A 79 7.31 19.37 8.26
CA ILE A 79 7.67 18.01 7.84
C ILE A 79 7.65 17.82 6.32
N LYS A 80 6.73 18.49 5.59
CA LYS A 80 6.66 18.41 4.13
C LYS A 80 7.93 19.00 3.51
N ARG A 81 8.40 20.14 4.02
CA ARG A 81 9.68 20.73 3.60
C ARG A 81 10.84 19.78 3.83
N ALA A 82 10.96 19.22 5.04
CA ALA A 82 12.08 18.35 5.38
C ALA A 82 12.17 17.12 4.47
N ARG A 83 11.03 16.45 4.24
CA ARG A 83 10.96 15.25 3.37
C ARG A 83 11.24 15.56 1.91
N LEU A 84 10.63 16.61 1.35
CA LEU A 84 10.87 17.00 -0.05
C LEU A 84 12.32 17.46 -0.26
N ALA A 85 12.87 18.24 0.67
CA ALA A 85 14.27 18.66 0.59
C ALA A 85 15.22 17.46 0.57
N MET A 86 14.97 16.43 1.38
CA MET A 86 15.79 15.21 1.42
C MET A 86 15.76 14.46 0.07
N LEU A 87 14.58 14.27 -0.51
CA LEU A 87 14.45 13.62 -1.82
C LEU A 87 15.18 14.40 -2.92
N LEU A 88 14.91 15.71 -3.00
CA LEU A 88 15.45 16.59 -4.04
C LEU A 88 16.97 16.75 -3.94
N GLN A 89 17.51 16.95 -2.74
CA GLN A 89 18.95 17.11 -2.53
C GLN A 89 19.76 15.85 -2.87
N ASN A 90 19.14 14.68 -2.76
CA ASN A 90 19.78 13.39 -3.06
C ASN A 90 19.42 12.84 -4.45
N ASN A 91 18.62 13.56 -5.23
CA ASN A 91 18.10 13.13 -6.53
C ASN A 91 17.44 11.74 -6.46
N ILE A 92 16.59 11.52 -5.44
CA ILE A 92 15.86 10.27 -5.22
C ILE A 92 14.42 10.44 -5.73
N ASN A 93 13.99 9.52 -6.57
CA ASN A 93 12.61 9.48 -7.05
C ASN A 93 11.67 8.96 -5.96
N LEU A 94 10.46 9.49 -5.87
CA LEU A 94 9.39 8.91 -5.06
C LEU A 94 8.26 8.43 -5.97
N LEU A 95 7.97 7.13 -5.95
CA LEU A 95 6.77 6.55 -6.55
C LEU A 95 5.81 6.11 -5.44
N ALA A 96 4.51 6.31 -5.65
CA ALA A 96 3.47 5.84 -4.73
C ALA A 96 2.32 5.18 -5.47
N TYR A 97 1.83 4.05 -4.95
CA TYR A 97 0.63 3.39 -5.45
C TYR A 97 -0.29 3.00 -4.29
N HIS A 98 -1.42 3.69 -4.20
CA HIS A 98 -2.38 3.57 -3.12
C HIS A 98 -3.46 2.52 -3.46
N LEU A 99 -4.67 2.93 -3.85
CA LEU A 99 -5.77 1.98 -4.13
C LEU A 99 -5.44 0.93 -5.20
N PRO A 100 -4.69 1.23 -6.29
CA PRO A 100 -4.30 0.20 -7.26
C PRO A 100 -3.52 -0.95 -6.61
N LEU A 101 -2.69 -0.65 -5.61
CA LEU A 101 -1.94 -1.66 -4.88
C LEU A 101 -2.80 -2.38 -3.86
N ASP A 102 -3.82 -1.77 -3.25
CA ASP A 102 -4.69 -2.50 -2.31
C ASP A 102 -5.45 -3.65 -2.96
N VAL A 103 -5.90 -3.44 -4.19
CA VAL A 103 -6.89 -4.31 -4.84
C VAL A 103 -6.29 -5.23 -5.92
N HIS A 104 -4.99 -5.11 -6.20
CA HIS A 104 -4.36 -5.99 -7.19
C HIS A 104 -4.50 -7.46 -6.78
N PRO A 105 -5.01 -8.36 -7.65
CA PRO A 105 -5.38 -9.73 -7.27
C PRO A 105 -4.20 -10.58 -6.81
N ASP A 106 -3.01 -10.36 -7.38
CA ASP A 106 -1.82 -11.13 -6.99
C ASP A 106 -0.95 -10.43 -5.95
N ILE A 107 -0.52 -9.19 -6.19
CA ILE A 107 0.46 -8.51 -5.32
C ILE A 107 -0.17 -7.56 -4.30
N GLY A 108 -1.49 -7.39 -4.32
CA GLY A 108 -2.12 -6.34 -3.54
C GLY A 108 -2.30 -6.64 -2.06
N ASN A 109 -2.45 -5.59 -1.25
CA ASN A 109 -2.51 -5.69 0.21
C ASN A 109 -3.61 -6.66 0.68
N ASN A 110 -4.81 -6.55 0.10
CA ASN A 110 -5.93 -7.43 0.44
C ASN A 110 -5.67 -8.89 0.04
N ALA A 111 -5.09 -9.12 -1.14
CA ALA A 111 -4.76 -10.46 -1.61
C ALA A 111 -3.67 -11.13 -0.75
N GLN A 112 -2.65 -10.37 -0.34
CA GLN A 112 -1.61 -10.85 0.56
C GLN A 112 -2.18 -11.18 1.94
N LEU A 113 -3.01 -10.30 2.51
CA LEU A 113 -3.62 -10.54 3.82
C LEU A 113 -4.52 -11.78 3.81
N GLY A 114 -5.37 -11.93 2.79
CA GLY A 114 -6.23 -13.10 2.63
C GLY A 114 -5.42 -14.41 2.63
N ARG A 115 -4.34 -14.45 1.84
CA ARG A 115 -3.44 -15.62 1.79
C ARG A 115 -2.74 -15.89 3.11
N LEU A 116 -2.21 -14.86 3.77
CA LEU A 116 -1.52 -14.98 5.07
C LEU A 116 -2.46 -15.49 6.18
N LEU A 117 -3.75 -15.16 6.11
CA LEU A 117 -4.76 -15.61 7.06
C LEU A 117 -5.43 -16.93 6.66
N GLY A 118 -5.08 -17.48 5.49
CA GLY A 118 -5.66 -18.71 4.95
C GLY A 118 -7.12 -18.57 4.52
N ILE A 119 -7.55 -17.36 4.13
CA ILE A 119 -8.90 -17.09 3.63
C ILE A 119 -8.92 -17.40 2.13
N GLN A 120 -9.91 -18.19 1.70
CA GLN A 120 -10.17 -18.42 0.29
C GLN A 120 -10.95 -17.23 -0.26
N SER A 121 -10.33 -16.45 -1.13
CA SER A 121 -10.94 -15.25 -1.71
C SER A 121 -11.99 -15.60 -2.75
N ASP A 122 -13.21 -15.10 -2.57
CA ASP A 122 -14.31 -15.21 -3.54
C ASP A 122 -14.42 -13.97 -4.44
N GLY A 123 -13.67 -12.91 -4.11
CA GLY A 123 -13.53 -11.72 -4.93
C GLY A 123 -13.50 -10.43 -4.12
N VAL A 124 -13.94 -9.36 -4.77
CA VAL A 124 -14.00 -8.00 -4.22
C VAL A 124 -15.43 -7.50 -4.32
N LEU A 125 -15.95 -6.94 -3.24
CA LEU A 125 -17.29 -6.36 -3.20
C LEU A 125 -17.35 -5.16 -4.16
N PRO A 126 -18.41 -5.04 -4.98
CA PRO A 126 -18.54 -3.93 -5.91
C PRO A 126 -18.70 -2.59 -5.17
N ALA A 127 -18.05 -1.54 -5.68
CA ALA A 127 -18.32 -0.16 -5.30
C ALA A 127 -19.08 0.55 -6.43
N ARG A 128 -19.87 1.57 -6.08
CA ARG A 128 -20.80 2.21 -7.04
C ARG A 128 -20.11 2.85 -8.24
N GLU A 129 -19.00 3.56 -8.01
CA GLU A 129 -18.37 4.43 -9.01
C GLU A 129 -16.89 4.14 -9.23
N GLN A 130 -16.34 3.15 -8.53
CA GLN A 130 -14.92 2.80 -8.56
C GLN A 130 -14.72 1.29 -8.39
N VAL A 131 -13.49 0.83 -8.56
CA VAL A 131 -13.09 -0.52 -8.15
C VAL A 131 -13.31 -0.64 -6.65
N GLY A 132 -14.03 -1.68 -6.21
CA GLY A 132 -14.21 -1.93 -4.78
C GLY A 132 -12.90 -2.25 -4.09
N CYS A 133 -12.80 -1.96 -2.80
CA CYS A 133 -11.59 -2.21 -2.00
C CYS A 133 -11.78 -3.27 -0.91
N VAL A 134 -13.02 -3.74 -0.70
CA VAL A 134 -13.33 -4.74 0.32
C VAL A 134 -13.33 -6.12 -0.33
N SER A 135 -12.35 -6.94 0.02
CA SER A 135 -12.35 -8.36 -0.37
C SER A 135 -13.32 -9.16 0.49
N TYR A 136 -13.80 -10.26 -0.05
CA TYR A 136 -14.60 -11.22 0.70
C TYR A 136 -14.27 -12.65 0.29
N GLY A 137 -14.62 -13.58 1.16
CA GLY A 137 -14.20 -14.97 1.02
C GLY A 137 -14.69 -15.85 2.16
N HIS A 138 -14.15 -17.06 2.20
CA HIS A 138 -14.53 -18.06 3.17
C HIS A 138 -13.34 -18.77 3.84
N LEU A 139 -13.66 -19.35 4.99
CA LEU A 139 -12.81 -20.18 5.83
C LEU A 139 -13.57 -21.45 6.19
N GLU A 140 -12.84 -22.52 6.49
CA GLU A 140 -13.40 -23.60 7.30
C GLU A 140 -13.95 -23.02 8.61
N PRO A 141 -15.12 -23.48 9.10
CA PRO A 141 -15.74 -22.94 10.31
C PRO A 141 -14.73 -22.82 11.46
N THR A 142 -14.35 -21.60 11.84
CA THR A 142 -13.26 -21.34 12.79
C THR A 142 -13.79 -20.56 13.99
N PRO A 143 -13.52 -20.98 15.24
CA PRO A 143 -13.90 -20.19 16.41
C PRO A 143 -13.34 -18.77 16.37
N ALA A 144 -14.12 -17.77 16.79
CA ALA A 144 -13.70 -16.36 16.73
C ALA A 144 -12.35 -16.11 17.43
N GLU A 145 -12.16 -16.66 18.63
CA GLU A 145 -10.89 -16.56 19.38
C GLU A 145 -9.72 -17.25 18.67
N ALA A 146 -9.96 -18.37 17.98
CA ALA A 146 -8.92 -19.04 17.21
C ALA A 146 -8.52 -18.23 15.98
N PHE A 147 -9.48 -17.57 15.31
CA PHE A 147 -9.20 -16.68 14.20
C PHE A 147 -8.47 -15.42 14.66
N LYS A 148 -8.87 -14.85 15.80
CA LYS A 148 -8.16 -13.74 16.45
C LYS A 148 -6.69 -14.11 16.73
N ALA A 149 -6.44 -15.25 17.37
CA ALA A 149 -5.09 -15.72 17.65
C ALA A 149 -4.26 -15.92 16.39
N ARG A 150 -4.88 -16.39 15.29
CA ARG A 150 -4.23 -16.48 13.97
C ARG A 150 -3.82 -15.10 13.47
N ILE A 151 -4.71 -14.11 13.50
CA ILE A 151 -4.41 -12.74 13.09
C ILE A 151 -3.24 -12.18 13.91
N ASP A 152 -3.30 -12.36 15.23
CA ASP A 152 -2.28 -11.84 16.15
C ASP A 152 -0.90 -12.42 15.87
N ALA A 153 -0.83 -13.74 15.66
CA ALA A 153 0.41 -14.44 15.33
C ALA A 153 0.95 -14.04 13.95
N THR A 154 0.08 -13.98 12.94
CA THR A 154 0.45 -13.66 11.56
C THR A 154 0.96 -12.22 11.43
N LEU A 155 0.28 -11.26 12.07
CA LEU A 155 0.61 -9.83 11.98
C LEU A 155 1.54 -9.34 13.10
N GLN A 156 1.91 -10.24 14.02
CA GLN A 156 2.76 -9.96 15.18
C GLN A 156 2.26 -8.78 16.03
N ARG A 157 0.94 -8.65 16.16
CA ARG A 157 0.27 -7.58 16.91
C ARG A 157 -1.11 -8.04 17.38
N ASN A 158 -1.47 -7.70 18.62
CA ASN A 158 -2.81 -7.94 19.14
C ASN A 158 -3.85 -7.08 18.39
N CYS A 159 -4.79 -7.74 17.72
CA CYS A 159 -5.95 -7.11 17.11
C CYS A 159 -7.05 -6.87 18.16
N THR A 160 -7.86 -5.84 17.91
CA THR A 160 -9.06 -5.57 18.70
C THR A 160 -10.17 -6.49 18.24
N HIS A 161 -10.69 -7.34 19.14
CA HIS A 161 -11.85 -8.18 18.89
C HIS A 161 -13.08 -7.56 19.55
N VAL A 162 -14.14 -7.34 18.76
CA VAL A 162 -15.45 -6.92 19.24
C VAL A 162 -16.37 -8.13 19.20
N ASP A 163 -16.67 -8.68 20.38
CA ASP A 163 -17.46 -9.90 20.52
C ASP A 163 -18.97 -9.61 20.38
N ALA A 164 -19.42 -9.57 19.13
CA ALA A 164 -20.83 -9.35 18.77
C ALA A 164 -21.28 -10.27 17.61
N GLY A 165 -20.47 -11.26 17.28
CA GLY A 165 -20.65 -12.14 16.12
C GLY A 165 -21.02 -13.57 16.50
N PRO A 166 -21.11 -14.47 15.51
CA PRO A 166 -21.30 -15.89 15.77
C PRO A 166 -20.05 -16.51 16.40
N ASP A 167 -20.23 -17.59 17.18
CA ASP A 167 -19.13 -18.36 17.78
C ASP A 167 -18.12 -18.89 16.76
N ARG A 168 -18.58 -19.12 15.51
CA ARG A 168 -17.78 -19.64 14.40
C ARG A 168 -17.89 -18.74 13.18
N ILE A 169 -16.73 -18.41 12.63
CA ILE A 169 -16.56 -17.60 11.42
C ILE A 169 -16.39 -18.54 10.23
N THR A 170 -17.22 -18.36 9.21
CA THR A 170 -17.16 -19.08 7.93
C THR A 170 -16.94 -18.14 6.75
N THR A 171 -17.49 -16.94 6.82
CA THR A 171 -17.43 -15.93 5.77
C THR A 171 -16.77 -14.69 6.34
N VAL A 172 -15.85 -14.10 5.57
CA VAL A 172 -15.06 -12.95 6.01
C VAL A 172 -15.11 -11.90 4.92
N GLY A 173 -15.38 -10.66 5.31
CA GLY A 173 -15.03 -9.47 4.53
C GLY A 173 -13.81 -8.80 5.14
N TRP A 174 -12.87 -8.33 4.33
CA TRP A 174 -11.70 -7.60 4.82
C TRP A 174 -11.29 -6.50 3.86
N CYS A 175 -10.68 -5.48 4.44
CA CYS A 175 -10.05 -4.37 3.76
C CYS A 175 -8.81 -4.03 4.57
N THR A 176 -7.64 -3.99 3.93
CA THR A 176 -6.44 -3.44 4.55
C THR A 176 -6.64 -1.94 4.85
N GLY A 177 -5.84 -1.43 5.77
CA GLY A 177 -6.02 -0.11 6.39
C GLY A 177 -5.92 1.06 5.44
#